data_AF-A0A1G7EWN0-F1
#
_entry.id   AF-A0A1G7EWN0-F1
#
_cell.length_a   1.000
_cell.length_b   1.000
_cell.length_c   1.000
_cell.angle_alpha   90.00
_cell.angle_beta   90.00
_cell.angle_gamma   90.00
#
_symmetry.space_group_name_H-M   'P 1'
#
loop_
_entity.id
_entity.type
_entity.pdbx_description
1 polymer ?
#
loop_
_entity_poly.entity_id
_entity_poly.type
_entity_poly.pdbx_seq_one_letter_code
_entity_poly.pdbx_strand_id
1 'polypeptide(L)' 'MAKITIDGREYETENLADEAKKQLSMIQFVDRRIVELQAQIAVCQTARSAYGKALSEHLAAQQASEQQQ' A
#
# COMPACT_ATOMS: atom_id res chain seq x y z
N MET A 1 17.94 -15.12 -22.73
CA MET A 1 17.77 -15.73 -21.41
C MET A 1 17.31 -14.65 -20.44
N ALA A 2 16.11 -14.76 -19.87
CA ALA A 2 15.66 -13.81 -18.85
C ALA A 2 16.46 -14.07 -17.56
N LYS A 3 16.86 -12.99 -16.87
CA LYS A 3 17.57 -13.06 -15.60
C LYS A 3 16.72 -12.45 -14.51
N ILE A 4 16.75 -13.05 -13.33
CA ILE A 4 16.11 -12.52 -12.13
C ILE A 4 17.14 -12.36 -11.03
N THR A 5 16.97 -11.35 -10.21
CA THR A 5 17.82 -11.13 -9.04
C THR A 5 17.03 -11.51 -7.80
N ILE A 6 17.49 -12.51 -7.06
CA ILE A 6 16.93 -12.92 -5.78
C ILE A 6 18.05 -12.76 -4.73
N ASP A 7 17.79 -12.02 -3.66
CA ASP A 7 18.75 -11.73 -2.58
C ASP A 7 20.11 -11.18 -3.08
N GLY A 8 20.06 -10.34 -4.11
CA GLY A 8 21.25 -9.74 -4.72
C GLY A 8 22.09 -10.68 -5.59
N ARG A 9 21.63 -11.91 -5.83
CA ARG A 9 22.25 -12.86 -6.78
C ARG A 9 21.43 -12.95 -8.06
N GLU A 10 22.11 -12.85 -9.20
CA GLU A 10 21.51 -13.10 -10.51
C GLU A 10 21.35 -14.59 -10.76
N TYR A 11 20.16 -14.98 -11.21
CA TYR A 11 19.84 -16.33 -11.68
C TYR A 11 19.29 -16.25 -13.09
N GLU A 12 19.76 -17.14 -13.96
CA GLU A 12 19.13 -17.35 -15.25
C GLU A 12 17.84 -18.15 -15.05
N THR A 13 16.71 -17.59 -15.51
CA THR A 13 15.40 -18.21 -15.28
C THR A 13 15.29 -19.60 -15.89
N GLU A 14 16.05 -19.88 -16.96
CA GLU A 14 16.04 -21.16 -17.66
C GLU A 14 16.73 -22.27 -16.84
N ASN A 15 17.70 -21.91 -16.00
CA ASN A 15 18.46 -22.84 -15.15
C ASN A 15 17.77 -23.10 -13.80
N LEU A 16 16.64 -22.45 -13.52
CA LEU A 16 15.87 -22.69 -12.31
C LEU A 16 15.09 -24.00 -12.41
N ALA A 17 15.08 -24.77 -11.31
CA ALA A 17 14.17 -25.90 -11.15
C ALA A 17 12.70 -25.45 -11.28
N ASP A 18 11.85 -26.32 -11.79
CA ASP A 18 10.43 -25.98 -12.02
C ASP A 18 9.71 -25.53 -10.74
N GLU A 19 10.09 -26.10 -9.59
CA GLU A 19 9.56 -25.68 -8.29
C GLU A 19 9.98 -24.26 -7.92
N ALA A 20 11.23 -23.87 -8.21
CA ALA A 20 11.71 -22.51 -7.98
C ALA A 20 10.98 -21.50 -8.89
N LYS A 21 10.68 -21.87 -10.14
CA LYS A 21 9.89 -21.03 -11.06
C LYS A 21 8.47 -20.81 -10.55
N LYS A 22 7.83 -21.84 -9.99
CA LYS A 22 6.50 -21.72 -9.38
C LYS A 22 6.52 -20.79 -8.18
N GLN A 23 7.48 -20.97 -7.27
CA GLN A 23 7.63 -20.11 -6.09
C GLN A 23 7.89 -18.65 -6.48
N LEU A 24 8.73 -18.40 -7.48
CA LEU A 24 8.94 -17.07 -8.05
C LEU A 24 7.63 -16.45 -8.55
N SER A 25 6.83 -17.21 -9.31
CA SER A 25 5.54 -16.71 -9.79
C SER A 25 4.59 -16.37 -8.64
N MET A 26 4.62 -17.14 -7.55
CA MET A 26 3.83 -16.85 -6.35
C MET A 26 4.31 -15.59 -5.64
N ILE A 27 5.63 -15.40 -5.49
CA ILE A 27 6.23 -14.18 -4.93
C ILE A 27 5.81 -12.96 -5.75
N GLN A 28 5.99 -12.99 -7.07
CA GLN A 28 5.57 -11.89 -7.95
C GLN A 28 4.07 -11.59 -7.86
N PHE A 29 3.24 -12.62 -7.65
CA PHE A 29 1.81 -12.43 -7.43
C PHE A 29 1.55 -11.71 -6.10
N VAL A 30 2.16 -12.16 -5.01
CA VAL A 30 2.02 -11.56 -3.68
C VAL A 30 2.55 -10.13 -3.67
N ASP A 31 3.69 -9.85 -4.31
CA ASP A 31 4.26 -8.50 -4.40
C ASP A 31 3.30 -7.52 -5.09
N ARG A 32 2.66 -7.94 -6.19
CA ARG A 32 1.62 -7.13 -6.85
C ARG A 32 0.44 -6.85 -5.92
N ARG A 33 0.02 -7.85 -5.13
CA ARG A 33 -1.06 -7.69 -4.14
C ARG A 33 -0.66 -6.72 -3.02
N ILE A 34 0.59 -6.76 -2.56
CA ILE A 34 1.10 -5.83 -1.55
C ILE A 34 1.05 -4.40 -2.07
N VAL A 35 1.53 -4.15 -3.29
CA VAL A 35 1.49 -2.81 -3.91
C VAL A 35 0.05 -2.30 -4.02
N GLU A 36 -0.88 -3.17 -4.44
CA GLU A 36 -2.31 -2.83 -4.54
C GLU A 36 -2.91 -2.47 -3.17
N LEU A 37 -2.63 -3.24 -2.13
CA LEU A 37 -3.08 -2.97 -0.77
C LEU A 37 -2.50 -1.65 -0.22
N GLN A 38 -1.23 -1.36 -0.52
CA GLN A 38 -0.62 -0.08 -0.14
C GLN A 38 -1.31 1.11 -0.80
N ALA A 39 -1.71 0.98 -2.07
CA ALA A 39 -2.49 2.02 -2.76
C ALA A 39 -3.86 2.23 -2.09
N GLN A 40 -4.56 1.15 -1.72
CA GLN A 40 -5.84 1.24 -0.99
C GLN A 40 -5.66 1.90 0.39
N ILE A 41 -4.59 1.56 1.12
CA ILE A 41 -4.24 2.20 2.40
C ILE A 41 -4.05 3.71 2.20
N ALA A 42 -3.34 4.14 1.16
CA ALA A 42 -3.11 5.57 0.88
C ALA A 42 -4.43 6.33 0.62
N VAL A 43 -5.37 5.72 -0.11
CA VAL A 43 -6.72 6.27 -0.31
C VAL A 43 -7.44 6.44 1.03
N CYS A 44 -7.45 5.40 1.86
CA CYS A 44 -8.08 5.42 3.18
C CYS A 44 -7.46 6.47 4.11
N GLN A 45 -6.13 6.63 4.10
CA GLN A 45 -5.42 7.64 4.87
C GLN A 45 -5.80 9.07 4.45
N THR A 46 -5.95 9.29 3.15
CA THR A 46 -6.40 10.58 2.61
C THR A 46 -7.82 10.91 3.07
N ALA A 47 -8.75 9.95 2.92
CA ALA A 47 -10.13 10.11 3.36
C ALA A 47 -10.22 10.38 4.87
N ARG A 48 -9.49 9.60 5.68
CA ARG A 48 -9.42 9.81 7.15
C ARG A 48 -8.94 11.21 7.50
N SER A 49 -7.91 11.71 6.81
CA SER A 49 -7.36 13.04 7.06
C SER A 49 -8.38 14.13 6.72
N ALA A 50 -9.09 13.98 5.60
CA ALA A 50 -10.16 14.91 5.20
C ALA A 50 -11.31 14.94 6.22
N TYR A 51 -11.78 13.76 6.66
CA TYR A 51 -12.84 13.66 7.67
C TYR A 51 -12.40 14.21 9.03
N GLY A 52 -11.15 13.97 9.44
CA GLY A 52 -10.59 14.54 10.66
C GLY A 52 -10.59 16.07 10.63
N LYS A 53 -10.16 16.66 9.51
CA LYS A 53 -10.18 18.12 9.32
C LYS A 53 -11.60 18.69 9.37
N ALA A 54 -12.53 18.10 8.63
CA ALA A 54 -13.92 18.54 8.61
C ALA A 54 -14.55 18.49 10.02
N LEU A 55 -14.29 17.42 10.77
CA LEU A 55 -14.76 17.30 12.15
C LEU A 55 -14.18 18.41 13.05
N SER A 56 -12.87 18.67 12.95
CA SER A 56 -12.24 19.75 13.73
C SER A 56 -12.84 21.12 13.42
N GLU A 57 -13.12 21.41 12.15
CA GLU A 57 -13.78 22.65 11.72
C GLU A 57 -15.19 22.79 12.31
N HIS A 58 -15.99 21.70 12.28
CA HIS A 58 -17.31 21.69 12.88
C HIS A 58 -17.27 21.93 14.40
N LEU A 59 -16.34 21.28 15.11
CA LEU A 59 -16.22 21.43 16.56
C LEU A 59 -15.77 22.85 16.94
N ALA A 60 -14.83 23.44 16.20
CA ALA A 60 -14.39 24.81 16.43
C ALA A 60 -15.53 25.83 16.19
N ALA A 61 -16.32 25.64 15.14
CA ALA A 61 -17.48 26.47 14.86
C ALA A 61 -18.55 26.37 15.96
N GLN A 62 -18.79 25.15 16.49
CA GLN A 62 -19.74 24.94 17.58
C GLN A 62 -19.30 25.69 18.85
N GLN A 63 -18.03 25.56 19.25
CA GLN A 63 -17.51 26.25 20.43
C GLN A 63 -17.57 27.78 20.30
N ALA A 64 -17.30 28.32 19.11
CA ALA A 64 -17.41 29.76 18.86
C ALA A 64 -18.87 30.26 18.99
N SER A 65 -19.85 29.44 18.59
CA SER A 65 -21.27 29.79 18.72
C SER A 65 -21.78 29.74 20.16
N GLU A 66 -21.20 28.88 21.00
CA GLU A 66 -21.55 28.74 22.43
C GLU A 66 -20.95 29.87 23.29
N GLN A 67 -19.83 30.48 22.89
CA GLN A 67 -19.19 31.58 23.63
C GLN A 67 -19.80 32.97 23.37
N GLN A 68 -20.71 33.07 22.41
CA GLN A 68 -21.38 34.32 22.04
C GLN A 68 -22.81 34.44 22.60
N GLN A 69 -23.23 33.49 23.46
CA GLN A 69 -24.50 33.51 24.21
C GLN A 69 -24.22 33.72 25.70
#